data_AF-A0A919IK38-F1
#
_entry.id   AF-A0A919IK38-F1
#
_cell.length_a   1.000
_cell.length_b   1.000
_cell.length_c   1.000
_cell.angle_alpha   90.00
_cell.angle_beta   90.00
_cell.angle_gamma   90.00
#
_symmetry.space_group_name_H-M   'P 1'
#
loop_
_entity.id
_entity.type
_entity.pdbx_description
1 polymer ?
#
loop_
_entity_poly.entity_id
_entity_poly.type
_entity_poly.pdbx_seq_one_letter_code
_entity_poly.pdbx_strand_id
1 'polypeptide(L)'
;MPGFLWAVARKYLDDGGPREAALITYYGFLSLFPALLLGVAVVSRALTTRPQLRQEVVGAIVPAALRADVDAAIAALPAPSAALVIGLAGLAYTASGVVMSVYTTLNHVAAVPHSRRSGVLSWGLRVLAGLAVLLTGVVAAALLPAIGAFVVAFTILLLVARLLLDRPAPLRALWPAGLIGAAAVTLLLELGSSVLPGLIARAGPIYGGFATVAAIFTLLYLLSNVLVLAAEVAAVRWGRLWPRALDNTRPGPADLRAYALLTREQERSAAAGTTPPPGR
;
A
#
# COMPACT_ATOMS: atom_id res chain seq x y z
N MET A 1 4.43 26.85 -9.23
CA MET A 1 3.68 25.61 -8.94
C MET A 1 3.67 24.58 -10.08
N PRO A 2 3.43 24.92 -11.37
CA PRO A 2 3.32 23.90 -12.43
C PRO A 2 4.61 23.09 -12.63
N GLY A 3 5.78 23.71 -12.54
CA GLY A 3 7.07 23.00 -12.64
C GLY A 3 7.35 21.99 -11.51
N PHE A 4 6.72 22.14 -10.33
CA PHE A 4 6.86 21.17 -9.24
C PHE A 4 6.00 19.93 -9.51
N LEU A 5 4.74 20.13 -9.92
CA LEU A 5 3.84 19.03 -10.28
C LEU A 5 4.38 18.23 -11.47
N TRP A 6 4.92 18.93 -12.48
CA TRP A 6 5.62 18.28 -13.59
C TRP A 6 6.81 17.44 -13.10
N ALA A 7 7.61 17.95 -12.15
CA ALA A 7 8.75 17.20 -11.61
C ALA A 7 8.32 15.91 -10.87
N VAL A 8 7.22 15.97 -10.12
CA VAL A 8 6.64 14.80 -9.43
C VAL A 8 6.12 13.80 -10.46
N ALA A 9 5.33 14.25 -11.44
CA ALA A 9 4.80 13.39 -12.49
C ALA A 9 5.93 12.74 -13.30
N ARG A 10 6.98 13.51 -13.62
CA ARG A 10 8.14 12.98 -14.35
C ARG A 10 8.88 11.93 -13.54
N LYS A 11 9.16 12.20 -12.25
CA LYS A 11 9.82 11.21 -11.38
C LYS A 11 8.97 9.94 -11.21
N TYR A 12 7.67 10.09 -10.99
CA TYR A 12 6.73 8.97 -10.89
C TYR A 12 6.77 8.08 -12.14
N LEU A 13 6.92 8.66 -13.33
CA LEU A 13 7.08 7.91 -14.57
C LEU A 13 8.48 7.29 -14.70
N ASP A 14 9.54 8.04 -14.37
CA ASP A 14 10.93 7.57 -14.41
C ASP A 14 11.14 6.35 -13.48
N ASP A 15 10.51 6.34 -12.30
CA ASP A 15 10.58 5.27 -11.29
C ASP A 15 9.57 4.12 -11.57
N GLY A 16 8.82 4.17 -12.68
CA GLY A 16 7.82 3.15 -13.00
C GLY A 16 6.69 3.07 -11.97
N GLY A 17 6.29 4.20 -11.39
CA GLY A 17 5.27 4.32 -10.36
C GLY A 17 3.95 3.58 -10.63
N PRO A 18 3.41 3.53 -11.86
CA PRO A 18 2.22 2.72 -12.15
C PRO A 18 2.43 1.23 -11.90
N ARG A 19 3.65 0.71 -12.18
CA ARG A 19 4.03 -0.69 -11.93
C ARG A 19 4.09 -0.96 -10.42
N GLU A 20 4.71 -0.07 -9.66
CA GLU A 20 4.79 -0.17 -8.20
C GLU A 20 3.39 -0.12 -7.56
N ALA A 21 2.54 0.81 -8.00
CA ALA A 21 1.15 0.90 -7.56
C ALA A 21 0.35 -0.37 -7.91
N ALA A 22 0.58 -0.97 -9.09
CA ALA A 22 -0.05 -2.22 -9.48
C ALA A 22 0.35 -3.40 -8.59
N LEU A 23 1.61 -3.48 -8.15
CA LEU A 23 2.06 -4.52 -7.20
C LEU A 23 1.37 -4.38 -5.84
N ILE A 24 1.31 -3.15 -5.30
CA ILE A 24 0.60 -2.87 -4.04
C ILE A 24 -0.88 -3.25 -4.17
N THR A 25 -1.50 -2.91 -5.31
CA THR A 25 -2.90 -3.24 -5.62
C THR A 25 -3.12 -4.74 -5.69
N TYR A 26 -2.24 -5.47 -6.38
CA TYR A 26 -2.34 -6.92 -6.53
C TYR A 26 -2.34 -7.63 -5.17
N TYR A 27 -1.35 -7.34 -4.32
CA TYR A 27 -1.28 -7.94 -2.99
C TYR A 27 -2.40 -7.43 -2.07
N GLY A 28 -2.81 -6.17 -2.22
CA GLY A 28 -3.91 -5.59 -1.46
C GLY A 28 -5.26 -6.21 -1.80
N PHE A 29 -5.50 -6.49 -3.08
CA PHE A 29 -6.70 -7.19 -3.52
C PHE A 29 -6.68 -8.64 -3.05
N LEU A 30 -5.53 -9.32 -3.17
CA LEU A 30 -5.37 -10.70 -2.71
C LEU A 30 -5.60 -10.85 -1.20
N SER A 31 -5.27 -9.84 -0.40
CA SER A 31 -5.48 -9.86 1.05
C SER A 31 -6.92 -9.60 1.49
N LEU A 32 -7.80 -9.14 0.59
CA LEU A 32 -9.22 -8.91 0.91
C LEU A 32 -9.94 -10.19 1.30
N PHE A 33 -9.73 -11.29 0.58
CA PHE A 33 -10.43 -12.55 0.87
C PHE A 33 -10.08 -13.10 2.26
N PRO A 34 -8.79 -13.27 2.63
CA PRO A 34 -8.43 -13.66 4.00
C PRO A 34 -8.88 -12.65 5.06
N ALA A 35 -8.85 -11.34 4.76
CA ALA A 35 -9.32 -10.32 5.69
C ALA A 35 -10.83 -10.42 5.95
N LEU A 36 -11.63 -10.62 4.91
CA LEU A 36 -13.08 -10.81 5.03
C LEU A 36 -13.40 -12.08 5.81
N LEU A 37 -12.75 -13.19 5.48
CA LEU A 37 -12.95 -14.46 6.18
C LEU A 37 -12.58 -14.35 7.67
N LEU A 38 -11.44 -13.73 7.98
CA LEU A 38 -11.03 -13.45 9.36
C LEU A 38 -12.03 -12.52 10.07
N GLY A 39 -12.48 -11.45 9.40
CA GLY A 39 -13.46 -10.51 9.93
C GLY A 39 -14.78 -11.18 10.29
N VAL A 40 -15.36 -11.95 9.38
CA VAL A 40 -16.61 -12.69 9.62
C VAL A 40 -16.43 -13.72 10.74
N ALA A 41 -15.30 -14.42 10.79
CA ALA A 41 -15.02 -15.39 11.84
C ALA A 41 -14.89 -14.72 13.22
N VAL A 42 -14.21 -13.57 13.31
CA VAL A 42 -14.08 -12.78 14.54
C VAL A 42 -15.44 -12.26 15.01
N VAL A 43 -16.22 -11.65 14.11
CA VAL A 43 -17.57 -11.14 14.42
C VAL A 43 -18.49 -12.27 14.86
N SER A 44 -18.48 -13.41 14.16
CA SER A 44 -19.30 -14.57 14.50
C SER A 44 -18.97 -15.14 15.88
N ARG A 45 -17.69 -15.10 16.27
CA ARG A 45 -17.22 -15.54 17.60
C ARG A 45 -17.49 -14.51 18.70
N ALA A 46 -17.39 -13.22 18.40
CA ALA A 46 -17.62 -12.14 19.36
C ALA A 46 -19.11 -11.94 19.65
N LEU A 47 -19.98 -12.15 18.66
CA LEU A 47 -21.43 -11.93 18.74
C LEU A 47 -22.24 -13.23 18.75
N THR A 48 -21.73 -14.29 19.40
CA THR A 48 -22.45 -15.57 19.52
C THR A 48 -23.83 -15.42 20.16
N THR A 49 -23.96 -14.53 21.15
CA THR A 49 -25.20 -14.29 21.91
C THR A 49 -26.12 -13.25 21.28
N ARG A 50 -25.70 -12.55 20.21
CA ARG A 50 -26.46 -11.46 19.58
C ARG A 50 -26.60 -11.67 18.07
N PRO A 51 -27.47 -12.59 17.62
CA PRO A 51 -27.56 -12.99 16.21
C PRO A 51 -27.99 -11.86 15.27
N GLN A 52 -28.82 -10.93 15.76
CA GLN A 52 -29.27 -9.75 14.99
C GLN A 52 -28.10 -8.80 14.69
N LEU A 53 -27.32 -8.43 15.71
CA LEU A 53 -26.12 -7.60 15.53
C LEU A 53 -25.06 -8.30 14.67
N ARG A 54 -24.95 -9.63 14.76
CA ARG A 54 -24.04 -10.40 13.90
C ARG A 54 -24.40 -10.24 12.43
N GLN A 55 -25.68 -10.38 12.07
CA GLN A 55 -26.13 -10.20 10.69
C GLN A 55 -25.93 -8.77 10.19
N GLU A 56 -26.18 -7.78 11.04
CA GLU A 56 -25.97 -6.37 10.71
C GLU A 56 -24.49 -6.07 10.43
N VAL A 57 -23.59 -6.48 11.33
CA VAL A 57 -22.14 -6.24 11.19
C VAL A 57 -21.55 -7.02 10.02
N VAL A 58 -21.91 -8.30 9.84
CA VAL A 58 -21.47 -9.08 8.66
C VAL A 58 -22.00 -8.47 7.37
N GLY A 59 -23.25 -7.99 7.38
CA GLY A 59 -23.87 -7.29 6.26
C GLY A 59 -23.18 -5.99 5.87
N ALA A 60 -22.57 -5.30 6.86
CA ALA A 60 -21.80 -4.08 6.65
C ALA A 60 -20.36 -4.37 6.14
N ILE A 61 -19.74 -5.48 6.56
CA ILE A 61 -18.37 -5.84 6.18
C ILE A 61 -18.31 -6.52 4.81
N VAL A 62 -19.29 -7.38 4.50
CA VAL A 62 -19.28 -8.19 3.28
C VAL A 62 -20.18 -7.56 2.22
N PRO A 63 -19.62 -7.13 1.07
CA PRO A 63 -20.40 -6.64 -0.06
C PRO A 63 -21.48 -7.64 -0.46
N ALA A 64 -22.70 -7.16 -0.75
CA ALA A 64 -23.83 -8.04 -1.06
C ALA A 64 -23.53 -9.04 -2.19
N ALA A 65 -22.76 -8.61 -3.19
CA ALA A 65 -22.34 -9.45 -4.32
C ALA A 65 -21.41 -10.61 -3.93
N LEU A 66 -20.65 -10.48 -2.83
CA LEU A 66 -19.70 -11.51 -2.36
C LEU A 66 -20.26 -12.34 -1.19
N ARG A 67 -21.47 -12.03 -0.72
CA ARG A 67 -22.03 -12.63 0.50
C ARG A 67 -22.26 -14.13 0.34
N ALA A 68 -22.85 -14.55 -0.77
CA ALA A 68 -23.10 -15.96 -1.05
C ALA A 68 -21.79 -16.76 -1.10
N ASP A 69 -20.75 -16.22 -1.75
CA ASP A 69 -19.44 -16.87 -1.85
C ASP A 69 -18.75 -16.98 -0.49
N VAL A 70 -18.82 -15.94 0.34
CA VAL A 70 -18.25 -15.94 1.70
C VAL A 70 -19.00 -16.93 2.60
N ASP A 71 -20.33 -16.94 2.55
CA ASP A 71 -21.14 -17.87 3.34
C ASP A 71 -20.88 -19.33 2.93
N ALA A 72 -20.79 -19.60 1.62
CA ALA A 72 -20.45 -20.92 1.10
C ALA A 72 -19.03 -21.35 1.52
N ALA A 73 -18.05 -20.45 1.45
CA ALA A 73 -16.69 -20.71 1.88
C ALA A 73 -16.62 -21.03 3.38
N ILE A 74 -17.39 -20.34 4.22
CA ILE A 74 -17.45 -20.62 5.66
C ILE A 74 -18.14 -21.95 5.95
N ALA A 75 -19.25 -22.25 5.26
CA ALA A 75 -19.98 -23.50 5.42
C ALA A 75 -19.16 -24.74 4.99
N ALA A 76 -18.25 -24.58 4.03
CA ALA A 76 -17.37 -25.65 3.57
C ALA A 76 -16.23 -25.98 4.57
N LEU A 77 -16.02 -25.16 5.61
CA LEU A 77 -14.93 -25.39 6.54
C LEU A 77 -15.25 -26.50 7.56
N PRO A 78 -14.32 -27.43 7.81
CA PRO A 78 -14.56 -28.59 8.66
C PRO A 78 -14.77 -28.25 10.15
N ALA A 79 -14.29 -27.08 10.59
CA ALA A 79 -14.49 -26.61 11.96
C ALA A 79 -14.57 -25.07 12.01
N PRO A 80 -15.34 -24.49 12.96
CA PRO A 80 -15.42 -23.03 13.14
C PRO A 80 -14.06 -22.36 13.42
N SER A 81 -13.10 -23.10 14.01
CA SER A 81 -11.73 -22.62 14.25
C SER A 81 -10.87 -22.61 12.98
N ALA A 82 -11.18 -23.44 11.98
CA ALA A 82 -10.42 -23.50 10.72
C ALA A 82 -10.50 -22.17 9.96
N ALA A 83 -11.65 -21.47 10.03
CA ALA A 83 -11.82 -20.16 9.44
C ALA A 83 -10.82 -19.15 10.00
N LEU A 84 -10.69 -19.09 11.33
CA LEU A 84 -9.76 -18.18 12.00
C LEU A 84 -8.31 -18.48 11.61
N VAL A 85 -7.92 -19.75 11.61
CA VAL A 85 -6.54 -20.16 11.29
C VAL A 85 -6.21 -19.86 9.83
N ILE A 86 -7.08 -20.25 8.89
CA ILE A 86 -6.88 -20.03 7.45
C ILE A 86 -6.91 -18.53 7.12
N GLY A 87 -7.87 -17.79 7.69
CA GLY A 87 -7.97 -16.34 7.52
C GLY A 87 -6.74 -15.62 8.04
N LEU A 88 -6.26 -15.98 9.24
CA LEU A 88 -5.06 -15.39 9.82
C LEU A 88 -3.79 -15.73 9.03
N ALA A 89 -3.59 -17.00 8.68
CA ALA A 89 -2.42 -17.44 7.92
C ALA A 89 -2.40 -16.84 6.50
N GLY A 90 -3.56 -16.85 5.82
CA GLY A 90 -3.73 -16.26 4.51
C GLY A 90 -3.53 -14.74 4.53
N LEU A 91 -4.08 -14.05 5.55
CA LEU A 91 -3.88 -12.62 5.70
C LEU A 91 -2.43 -12.28 6.00
N ALA A 92 -1.78 -13.01 6.90
CA ALA A 92 -0.37 -12.81 7.21
C ALA A 92 0.50 -12.98 5.97
N TYR A 93 0.24 -13.99 5.14
CA TYR A 93 0.96 -14.23 3.89
C TYR A 93 0.74 -13.11 2.87
N THR A 94 -0.52 -12.81 2.55
CA THR A 94 -0.90 -11.87 1.49
C THR A 94 -0.63 -10.42 1.87
N ALA A 95 -0.94 -10.02 3.10
CA ALA A 95 -0.69 -8.67 3.60
C ALA A 95 0.81 -8.41 3.83
N SER A 96 1.61 -9.43 4.14
CA SER A 96 3.08 -9.28 4.10
C SER A 96 3.53 -8.83 2.71
N GLY A 97 2.96 -9.39 1.63
CA GLY A 97 3.23 -8.98 0.25
C GLY A 97 2.95 -7.49 -0.02
N VAL A 98 1.90 -6.92 0.60
CA VAL A 98 1.61 -5.47 0.53
C VAL A 98 2.73 -4.68 1.18
N VAL A 99 3.11 -5.03 2.42
CA VAL A 99 4.16 -4.33 3.16
C VAL A 99 5.50 -4.44 2.46
N MET A 100 5.79 -5.60 1.86
CA MET A 100 6.99 -5.82 1.04
C MET A 100 7.01 -4.92 -0.18
N SER A 101 5.87 -4.81 -0.88
CA SER A 101 5.74 -3.92 -2.04
C SER A 101 5.93 -2.47 -1.63
N VAL A 102 5.31 -2.03 -0.53
CA VAL A 102 5.52 -0.68 0.02
C VAL A 102 6.99 -0.47 0.40
N TYR A 103 7.64 -1.46 1.01
CA TYR A 103 9.06 -1.39 1.36
C TYR A 103 9.93 -1.21 0.12
N THR A 104 9.71 -2.02 -0.94
CA THR A 104 10.48 -1.91 -2.17
C THR A 104 10.24 -0.58 -2.85
N THR A 105 8.97 -0.13 -2.94
CA THR A 105 8.62 1.14 -3.56
C THR A 105 9.21 2.32 -2.79
N LEU A 106 9.11 2.38 -1.46
CA LEU A 106 9.66 3.48 -0.67
C LEU A 106 11.19 3.59 -0.80
N ASN A 107 11.89 2.45 -0.79
CA ASN A 107 13.34 2.43 -0.94
C ASN A 107 13.77 2.72 -2.39
N HIS A 108 12.95 2.38 -3.39
CA HIS A 108 13.13 2.75 -4.78
C HIS A 108 12.97 4.27 -4.99
N VAL A 109 11.84 4.83 -4.55
CA VAL A 109 11.53 6.27 -4.63
C VAL A 109 12.59 7.13 -3.93
N ALA A 110 13.11 6.65 -2.79
CA ALA A 110 14.17 7.31 -2.05
C ALA A 110 15.59 7.06 -2.60
N ALA A 111 15.72 6.31 -3.70
CA ALA A 111 16.98 5.94 -4.36
C ALA A 111 18.01 5.34 -3.38
N VAL A 112 17.56 4.42 -2.52
CA VAL A 112 18.45 3.72 -1.57
C VAL A 112 19.26 2.67 -2.34
N PRO A 113 20.61 2.76 -2.32
CA PRO A 113 21.48 1.79 -3.00
C PRO A 113 21.19 0.37 -2.53
N HIS A 114 21.18 -0.60 -3.46
CA HIS A 114 20.92 -2.01 -3.15
C HIS A 114 21.90 -2.56 -2.10
N SER A 115 23.14 -2.08 -2.09
CA SER A 115 24.17 -2.42 -1.11
C SER A 115 23.86 -2.01 0.34
N ARG A 116 22.99 -1.01 0.54
CA ARG A 116 22.63 -0.49 1.86
C ARG A 116 21.24 -0.96 2.31
N ARG A 117 20.57 -1.80 1.52
CA ARG A 117 19.26 -2.32 1.89
C ARG A 117 19.38 -3.31 3.03
N SER A 118 18.35 -3.38 3.86
CA SER A 118 18.35 -4.26 5.03
C SER A 118 18.55 -5.73 4.63
N GLY A 119 19.34 -6.47 5.43
CA GLY A 119 19.55 -7.90 5.23
C GLY A 119 18.28 -8.71 5.53
N VAL A 120 18.24 -9.98 5.12
CA VAL A 120 17.01 -10.82 5.12
C VAL A 120 16.27 -10.81 6.47
N LEU A 121 16.99 -10.88 7.60
CA LEU A 121 16.37 -10.90 8.93
C LEU A 121 15.79 -9.55 9.35
N SER A 122 16.53 -8.45 9.14
CA SER A 122 16.05 -7.10 9.49
C SER A 122 14.92 -6.65 8.56
N TRP A 123 14.97 -7.07 7.30
CA TRP A 123 13.89 -6.92 6.35
C TRP A 123 12.60 -7.64 6.81
N GLY A 124 12.69 -8.91 7.19
CA GLY A 124 11.53 -9.67 7.68
C GLY A 124 10.91 -9.03 8.93
N LEU A 125 11.73 -8.59 9.87
CA LEU A 125 11.25 -7.92 11.08
C LEU A 125 10.55 -6.58 10.79
N ARG A 126 11.08 -5.79 9.83
CA ARG A 126 10.46 -4.55 9.36
C ARG A 126 9.11 -4.81 8.68
N VAL A 127 9.01 -5.86 7.86
CA VAL A 127 7.76 -6.27 7.20
C VAL A 127 6.72 -6.68 8.24
N LEU A 128 7.09 -7.51 9.22
CA LEU A 128 6.16 -7.92 10.29
C LEU A 128 5.71 -6.74 11.15
N ALA A 129 6.63 -5.85 11.53
CA ALA A 129 6.29 -4.64 12.28
C ALA A 129 5.40 -3.69 11.45
N GLY A 130 5.68 -3.53 10.15
CA GLY A 130 4.85 -2.74 9.24
C GLY A 130 3.46 -3.31 9.09
N LEU A 131 3.34 -4.64 9.00
CA LEU A 131 2.07 -5.34 8.97
C LEU A 131 1.26 -5.11 10.25
N ALA A 132 1.91 -5.24 11.42
CA ALA A 132 1.27 -4.98 12.70
C ALA A 132 0.74 -3.54 12.81
N VAL A 133 1.54 -2.56 12.36
CA VAL A 133 1.14 -1.14 12.32
C VAL A 133 -0.05 -0.91 11.37
N LEU A 134 -0.03 -1.52 10.17
CA LEU A 134 -1.13 -1.38 9.22
C LEU A 134 -2.42 -2.01 9.76
N LEU A 135 -2.36 -3.23 10.29
CA LEU A 135 -3.54 -3.93 10.82
C LEU A 135 -4.15 -3.21 12.02
N THR A 136 -3.33 -2.82 12.99
CA THR A 136 -3.79 -2.03 14.15
C THR A 136 -4.37 -0.69 13.71
N GLY A 137 -3.75 -0.07 12.72
CA GLY A 137 -4.19 1.17 12.13
C GLY A 137 -5.56 1.12 11.45
N VAL A 138 -5.80 0.09 10.64
CA VAL A 138 -7.10 -0.14 9.98
C VAL A 138 -8.21 -0.32 11.01
N VAL A 139 -7.96 -1.12 12.06
CA VAL A 139 -8.93 -1.32 13.14
C VAL A 139 -9.18 -0.01 13.90
N ALA A 140 -8.13 0.74 14.25
CA ALA A 140 -8.28 2.02 14.94
C ALA A 140 -9.05 3.04 14.11
N ALA A 141 -8.78 3.15 12.81
CA ALA A 141 -9.48 4.06 11.91
C ALA A 141 -10.97 3.73 11.79
N ALA A 142 -11.33 2.44 11.78
CA ALA A 142 -12.71 1.98 11.70
C ALA A 142 -13.55 2.30 12.95
N LEU A 143 -12.91 2.53 14.10
CA LEU A 143 -13.57 2.82 15.38
C LEU A 143 -13.70 4.33 15.68
N LEU A 144 -13.14 5.19 14.83
CA LEU A 144 -13.05 6.62 15.06
C LEU A 144 -13.90 7.41 14.05
N PRO A 145 -14.36 8.62 14.41
CA PRO A 145 -14.99 9.53 13.45
C PRO A 145 -13.98 9.95 12.38
N ALA A 146 -14.47 10.54 11.27
CA ALA A 146 -13.66 10.89 10.10
C ALA A 146 -12.36 11.64 10.43
N ILE A 147 -12.39 12.61 11.35
CA ILE A 147 -11.19 13.35 11.78
C ILE A 147 -10.19 12.42 12.49
N GLY A 148 -10.68 11.54 13.37
CA GLY A 148 -9.85 10.55 14.05
C GLY A 148 -9.26 9.53 13.08
N ALA A 149 -10.05 9.03 12.13
CA ALA A 149 -9.59 8.15 11.06
C ALA A 149 -8.51 8.81 10.19
N PHE A 150 -8.65 10.10 9.87
CA PHE A 150 -7.63 10.88 9.16
C PHE A 150 -6.32 10.99 9.96
N VAL A 151 -6.40 11.31 11.26
CA VAL A 151 -5.20 11.41 12.13
C VAL A 151 -4.51 10.06 12.25
N VAL A 152 -5.28 8.98 12.37
CA VAL A 152 -4.77 7.61 12.38
C VAL A 152 -4.09 7.28 11.05
N ALA A 153 -4.73 7.55 9.90
CA ALA A 153 -4.14 7.33 8.58
C ALA A 153 -2.83 8.11 8.40
N PHE A 154 -2.79 9.38 8.80
CA PHE A 154 -1.59 10.21 8.80
C PHE A 154 -0.47 9.60 9.65
N THR A 155 -0.81 9.19 10.87
CA THR A 155 0.16 8.61 11.81
C THR A 155 0.72 7.29 11.31
N ILE A 156 -0.14 6.42 10.76
CA ILE A 156 0.26 5.14 10.16
C ILE A 156 1.18 5.37 8.98
N LEU A 157 0.81 6.26 8.04
CA LEU A 157 1.63 6.53 6.85
C LEU A 157 3.03 7.03 7.25
N LEU A 158 3.12 7.89 8.27
CA LEU A 158 4.42 8.32 8.79
C LEU A 158 5.20 7.20 9.45
N LEU A 159 4.54 6.39 10.30
CA LEU A 159 5.19 5.31 11.03
C LEU A 159 5.69 4.22 10.07
N VAL A 160 4.85 3.81 9.12
CA VAL A 160 5.19 2.84 8.07
C VAL A 160 6.32 3.38 7.20
N ALA A 161 6.23 4.63 6.72
CA ALA A 161 7.31 5.21 5.92
C ALA A 161 8.63 5.25 6.69
N ARG A 162 8.60 5.59 7.98
CA ARG A 162 9.81 5.70 8.81
C ARG A 162 10.38 4.33 9.23
N LEU A 163 9.53 3.31 9.33
CA LEU A 163 9.90 1.94 9.68
C LEU A 163 10.48 1.19 8.48
N LEU A 164 9.88 1.35 7.30
CA LEU A 164 10.25 0.59 6.10
C LEU A 164 11.42 1.22 5.35
N LEU A 165 11.64 2.53 5.47
CA LEU A 165 12.74 3.19 4.79
C LEU A 165 14.08 2.82 5.45
N ASP A 166 15.03 2.33 4.65
CA ASP A 166 16.36 1.94 5.16
C ASP A 166 17.24 3.15 5.44
N ARG A 167 16.96 4.27 4.78
CA ARG A 167 17.64 5.54 5.03
C ARG A 167 16.93 6.30 6.17
N PRO A 168 17.65 6.82 7.18
CA PRO A 168 17.04 7.65 8.21
C PRO A 168 16.46 8.93 7.57
N ALA A 169 15.14 9.02 7.50
CA ALA A 169 14.43 10.20 7.04
C ALA A 169 13.91 11.01 8.24
N PRO A 170 14.22 12.32 8.32
CA PRO A 170 13.68 13.14 9.38
C PRO A 170 12.19 13.40 9.12
N LEU A 171 11.38 13.54 10.19
CA LEU A 171 9.92 13.76 10.09
C LEU A 171 9.57 14.96 9.20
N ARG A 172 10.40 16.01 9.22
CA ARG A 172 10.27 17.19 8.34
C ARG A 172 10.24 16.86 6.85
N ALA A 173 10.85 15.75 6.42
CA ALA A 173 10.85 15.28 5.05
C ALA A 173 9.55 14.54 4.69
N LEU A 174 9.01 13.76 5.63
CA LEU A 174 7.89 12.84 5.43
C LEU A 174 6.51 13.48 5.64
N TRP A 175 6.38 14.48 6.53
CA TRP A 175 5.04 14.97 6.92
C TRP A 175 4.16 15.49 5.77
N PRO A 176 4.64 16.18 4.72
CA PRO A 176 3.73 16.63 3.67
C PRO A 176 3.23 15.48 2.81
N ALA A 177 4.06 14.47 2.59
CA ALA A 177 3.66 13.23 1.91
C ALA A 177 2.64 12.48 2.75
N GLY A 178 2.87 12.36 4.07
CA GLY A 178 1.90 11.79 4.99
C GLY A 178 0.56 12.52 4.98
N LEU A 179 0.58 13.86 4.93
CA LEU A 179 -0.63 14.68 4.93
C LEU A 179 -1.43 14.52 3.63
N ILE A 180 -0.76 14.61 2.49
CA ILE A 180 -1.37 14.39 1.17
C ILE A 180 -1.91 12.97 1.06
N GLY A 181 -1.13 11.99 1.51
CA GLY A 181 -1.52 10.58 1.52
C GLY A 181 -2.73 10.32 2.42
N ALA A 182 -2.77 10.87 3.64
CA ALA A 182 -3.89 10.71 4.55
C ALA A 182 -5.16 11.35 3.99
N ALA A 183 -5.06 12.56 3.42
CA ALA A 183 -6.18 13.23 2.77
C ALA A 183 -6.71 12.41 1.60
N ALA A 184 -5.81 11.86 0.77
CA ALA A 184 -6.17 11.01 -0.34
C ALA A 184 -6.84 9.70 0.11
N VAL A 185 -6.30 9.03 1.12
CA VAL A 185 -6.88 7.80 1.69
C VAL A 185 -8.30 8.08 2.19
N THR A 186 -8.47 9.09 3.04
CA THR A 186 -9.77 9.43 3.60
C THR A 186 -10.76 9.79 2.49
N LEU A 187 -10.36 10.64 1.55
CA LEU A 187 -11.23 11.07 0.45
C LEU A 187 -11.60 9.90 -0.47
N LEU A 188 -10.64 9.07 -0.87
CA LEU A 188 -10.90 7.95 -1.78
C LEU A 188 -11.74 6.87 -1.13
N LEU A 189 -11.54 6.58 0.16
CA LEU A 189 -12.38 5.61 0.87
C LEU A 189 -13.81 6.12 1.06
N GLU A 190 -13.99 7.41 1.35
CA GLU A 190 -15.31 8.04 1.47
C GLU A 190 -16.05 8.09 0.12
N LEU A 191 -15.34 8.43 -0.96
CA LEU A 191 -15.89 8.36 -2.31
C LEU A 191 -16.19 6.92 -2.71
N GLY A 192 -15.32 5.98 -2.35
CA GLY A 192 -15.50 4.57 -2.62
C GLY A 192 -16.74 4.00 -1.94
N SER A 193 -16.95 4.32 -0.66
CA SER A 193 -18.10 3.84 0.12
C SER A 193 -19.44 4.42 -0.38
N SER A 194 -19.43 5.66 -0.86
CA SER A 194 -20.64 6.36 -1.34
C SER A 194 -20.97 6.07 -2.82
N VAL A 195 -19.97 6.00 -3.69
CA VAL A 195 -20.17 5.91 -5.15
C VAL A 195 -20.24 4.46 -5.65
N LEU A 196 -19.36 3.57 -5.16
CA LEU A 196 -19.25 2.22 -5.71
C LEU A 196 -20.54 1.39 -5.58
N PRO A 197 -21.28 1.40 -4.45
CA PRO A 197 -22.52 0.63 -4.34
C PRO A 197 -23.54 1.02 -5.42
N GLY A 198 -23.65 2.32 -5.71
CA GLY A 198 -24.55 2.83 -6.75
C GLY A 198 -24.11 2.42 -8.17
N LEU A 199 -22.81 2.43 -8.45
CA LEU A 199 -22.27 1.99 -9.74
C LEU A 199 -22.45 0.48 -9.94
N ILE A 200 -22.17 -0.32 -8.91
CA ILE A 200 -22.32 -1.78 -8.93
C ILE A 200 -23.80 -2.17 -9.12
N ALA A 201 -24.71 -1.51 -8.41
CA ALA A 201 -26.15 -1.77 -8.54
C ALA A 201 -26.69 -1.51 -9.96
N ARG A 202 -26.09 -0.56 -10.69
CA ARG A 202 -26.47 -0.23 -12.09
C ARG A 202 -25.90 -1.21 -13.12
N ALA A 203 -24.94 -2.05 -12.77
CA ALA A 203 -24.29 -2.99 -13.70
C ALA A 203 -25.20 -4.19 -14.10
N GLY A 204 -26.31 -4.40 -13.38
CA GLY A 204 -27.25 -5.48 -13.67
C GLY A 204 -26.80 -6.87 -13.21
N PRO A 205 -27.67 -7.90 -13.30
CA PRO A 205 -27.46 -9.21 -12.66
C PRO A 205 -26.29 -10.02 -13.24
N ILE A 206 -26.03 -9.88 -14.55
CA ILE A 206 -25.00 -10.66 -15.26
C ILE A 206 -23.60 -10.11 -14.97
N TYR A 207 -23.48 -8.81 -14.67
CA TYR A 207 -22.19 -8.15 -14.47
C TYR A 207 -21.91 -7.77 -13.01
N GLY A 208 -22.85 -7.93 -12.06
CA GLY A 208 -22.71 -7.45 -10.68
C GLY A 208 -21.51 -8.00 -9.90
N GLY A 209 -21.22 -9.30 -10.02
CA GLY A 209 -20.05 -9.92 -9.39
C GLY A 209 -18.73 -9.39 -9.95
N PHE A 210 -18.61 -9.38 -11.28
CA PHE A 210 -17.45 -8.80 -11.98
C PHE A 210 -17.29 -7.30 -11.71
N ALA A 211 -18.39 -6.54 -11.65
CA ALA A 211 -18.38 -5.12 -11.35
C ALA A 211 -17.87 -4.84 -9.95
N THR A 212 -18.20 -5.69 -8.97
CA THR A 212 -17.69 -5.57 -7.59
C THR A 212 -16.18 -5.74 -7.54
N VAL A 213 -15.66 -6.79 -8.18
CA VAL A 213 -14.22 -7.05 -8.28
C VAL A 213 -13.52 -5.89 -8.97
N ALA A 214 -14.02 -5.46 -10.14
CA ALA A 214 -13.45 -4.35 -10.90
C ALA A 214 -13.46 -3.05 -10.09
N ALA A 215 -14.58 -2.72 -9.43
CA ALA A 215 -14.72 -1.53 -8.60
C ALA A 215 -13.70 -1.48 -7.46
N ILE A 216 -13.56 -2.58 -6.71
CA ILE A 216 -12.60 -2.68 -5.62
C ILE A 216 -11.17 -2.60 -6.16
N PHE A 217 -10.88 -3.30 -7.26
CA PHE A 217 -9.56 -3.27 -7.88
C PHE A 217 -9.19 -1.86 -8.36
N THR A 218 -10.12 -1.15 -8.99
CA THR A 218 -9.94 0.25 -9.40
C THR A 218 -9.72 1.16 -8.20
N LEU A 219 -10.51 1.01 -7.13
CA LEU A 219 -10.33 1.81 -5.90
C LEU A 219 -8.94 1.58 -5.29
N LEU A 220 -8.52 0.33 -5.16
CA LEU A 220 -7.19 -0.02 -4.64
C LEU A 220 -6.07 0.49 -5.55
N TYR A 221 -6.25 0.44 -6.86
CA TYR A 221 -5.29 0.98 -7.82
C TYR A 221 -5.16 2.50 -7.71
N LEU A 222 -6.26 3.23 -7.64
CA LEU A 222 -6.26 4.68 -7.43
C LEU A 222 -5.61 5.04 -6.09
N LEU A 223 -5.95 4.34 -5.02
CA LEU A 223 -5.35 4.53 -3.70
C LEU A 223 -3.83 4.32 -3.74
N SER A 224 -3.39 3.22 -4.33
CA SER A 224 -1.96 2.90 -4.48
C SER A 224 -1.24 3.96 -5.31
N ASN A 225 -1.83 4.42 -6.42
CA ASN A 225 -1.27 5.48 -7.25
C ASN A 225 -1.05 6.76 -6.45
N VAL A 226 -2.06 7.22 -5.71
CA VAL A 226 -1.96 8.47 -4.96
C VAL A 226 -0.99 8.35 -3.80
N LEU A 227 -0.89 7.20 -3.14
CA LEU A 227 0.10 6.95 -2.09
C LEU A 227 1.53 6.97 -2.64
N VAL A 228 1.78 6.34 -3.79
CA VAL A 228 3.09 6.39 -4.45
C VAL A 228 3.42 7.81 -4.88
N LEU A 229 2.47 8.54 -5.49
CA LEU A 229 2.64 9.96 -5.83
C LEU A 229 2.92 10.82 -4.59
N ALA A 230 2.30 10.53 -3.45
CA ALA A 230 2.58 11.23 -2.20
C ALA A 230 4.03 10.98 -1.74
N ALA A 231 4.53 9.75 -1.85
CA ALA A 231 5.94 9.44 -1.59
C ALA A 231 6.89 10.20 -2.54
N GLU A 232 6.52 10.31 -3.82
CA GLU A 232 7.27 11.09 -4.82
C GLU A 232 7.34 12.58 -4.49
N VAL A 233 6.24 13.16 -3.99
CA VAL A 233 6.23 14.55 -3.50
C VAL A 233 7.28 14.74 -2.41
N ALA A 234 7.41 13.78 -1.48
CA ALA A 234 8.45 13.81 -0.46
C ALA A 234 9.86 13.77 -1.08
N ALA A 235 10.10 12.86 -2.02
CA ALA A 235 11.39 12.67 -2.67
C ALA A 235 11.80 13.89 -3.52
N VAL A 236 10.91 14.43 -4.35
CA VAL A 236 11.17 15.62 -5.18
C VAL A 236 11.44 16.85 -4.32
N ARG A 237 10.67 17.05 -3.25
CA ARG A 237 10.84 18.19 -2.35
C ARG A 237 12.17 18.09 -1.57
N TRP A 238 12.49 16.92 -1.03
CA TRP A 238 13.70 16.73 -0.23
C TRP A 238 14.97 16.69 -1.09
N GLY A 239 14.94 16.01 -2.24
CA GLY A 239 16.03 15.96 -3.21
C GLY A 239 16.20 17.24 -4.03
N ARG A 240 15.29 18.22 -3.87
CA ARG A 240 15.21 19.45 -4.67
C ARG A 240 15.25 19.16 -6.17
N LEU A 241 14.50 18.16 -6.62
CA LEU A 241 14.51 17.64 -8.00
C LEU A 241 13.63 18.45 -8.95
N TRP A 242 13.32 19.70 -8.58
CA TRP A 242 12.56 20.64 -9.39
C TRP A 242 13.39 21.93 -9.61
N PRO A 243 13.17 22.67 -10.70
CA PRO A 243 12.33 22.32 -11.86
C PRO A 243 13.00 21.30 -12.79
N ARG A 244 12.21 20.41 -13.39
CA ARG A 244 12.65 19.46 -14.42
C ARG A 244 12.56 20.10 -15.81
N ALA A 245 13.52 19.82 -16.70
CA ALA A 245 13.44 20.27 -18.08
C ALA A 245 12.23 19.63 -18.81
N LEU A 246 11.64 20.37 -19.76
CA LEU A 246 10.63 19.82 -20.68
C LEU A 246 11.28 19.08 -21.84
N ASP A 247 12.44 19.57 -22.28
CA ASP A 247 13.25 18.99 -23.34
C ASP A 247 14.36 18.12 -22.72
N ASN A 248 14.27 16.81 -22.93
CA ASN A 248 15.25 15.85 -22.41
C ASN A 248 16.63 16.00 -23.04
N THR A 249 16.75 16.68 -24.19
CA THR A 249 18.04 16.92 -24.86
C THR A 249 18.86 18.02 -24.18
N ARG A 250 18.23 18.83 -23.31
CA ARG A 250 18.87 19.92 -22.56
C ARG A 250 18.61 19.77 -21.05
N PRO A 251 19.22 18.78 -20.38
CA PRO A 251 18.98 18.52 -18.97
C PRO A 251 19.42 19.69 -18.10
N GLY A 252 18.56 20.09 -17.16
CA GLY A 252 18.89 21.10 -16.16
C GLY A 252 19.64 20.51 -14.96
N PRO A 253 20.06 21.35 -13.99
CA PRO A 253 20.74 20.91 -12.77
C PRO A 253 19.91 19.96 -11.89
N ALA A 254 18.58 20.02 -11.97
CA ALA A 254 17.70 19.09 -11.27
C ALA A 254 17.64 17.72 -11.96
N ASP A 255 17.71 17.68 -13.30
CA ASP A 255 17.72 16.46 -14.09
C ASP A 255 18.99 15.66 -13.83
N LEU A 256 20.15 16.33 -13.84
CA LEU A 256 21.44 15.70 -13.51
C LEU A 256 21.43 15.08 -12.11
N ARG A 257 20.82 15.74 -11.13
CA ARG A 257 20.67 15.19 -9.77
C ARG A 257 19.76 13.96 -9.74
N ALA A 258 18.67 13.97 -10.50
CA ALA A 258 17.78 12.81 -10.59
C ALA A 258 18.46 11.62 -11.28
N TYR A 259 19.18 11.84 -12.38
CA TYR A 259 19.96 10.78 -13.03
C TYR A 259 21.04 10.22 -12.12
N ALA A 260 21.74 11.08 -11.36
CA ALA A 260 22.70 10.62 -10.36
C ALA A 260 22.07 9.76 -9.25
N LEU A 261 20.81 10.01 -8.88
CA LEU A 261 20.08 9.17 -7.92
C LEU A 261 19.75 7.80 -8.51
N LEU A 262 19.31 7.74 -9.77
CA LEU A 262 19.06 6.47 -10.47
C LEU A 262 20.35 5.64 -10.58
N THR A 263 21.48 6.27 -10.91
CA THR A 263 22.79 5.59 -10.93
C THR A 263 23.15 5.05 -9.55
N ARG A 264 23.04 5.87 -8.50
CA ARG A 264 23.32 5.45 -7.11
C ARG A 264 22.45 4.31 -6.64
N GLU A 265 21.20 4.26 -7.07
CA GLU A 265 20.33 3.16 -6.72
C GLU A 265 20.83 1.84 -7.32
N GLN A 266 21.27 1.87 -8.58
CA GLN A 266 21.79 0.70 -9.30
C GLN A 266 23.18 0.25 -8.83
N GLU A 267 23.86 1.03 -7.98
CA GLU A 267 25.11 0.61 -7.34
C GLU A 267 24.90 -0.66 -6.50
N ARG A 268 25.27 -1.79 -7.08
CA ARG A 268 25.45 -3.07 -6.38
C ARG A 268 26.92 -3.16 -5.98
N SER A 269 27.22 -3.42 -4.71
CA SER A 269 28.60 -3.53 -4.25
C SER A 269 29.37 -4.58 -5.05
N ALA A 270 30.41 -4.16 -5.76
CA ALA A 270 31.43 -5.04 -6.32
C ALA A 270 32.50 -5.30 -5.25
N ALA A 271 32.26 -6.26 -4.34
CA ALA A 271 33.29 -6.66 -3.37
C ALA A 271 33.13 -8.13 -2.93
N ALA A 272 33.54 -9.05 -3.81
CA ALA A 272 34.23 -10.30 -3.47
C ALA A 272 34.69 -10.97 -4.78
N GLY A 273 35.83 -10.51 -5.31
CA GLY A 273 36.39 -11.05 -6.55
C GLY A 273 37.66 -10.34 -7.00
N THR A 274 38.50 -9.88 -6.07
CA THR A 274 39.87 -9.50 -6.40
C THR A 274 40.71 -10.77 -6.50
N THR A 275 40.67 -11.44 -7.64
CA THR A 275 41.79 -12.29 -8.05
C THR A 275 42.85 -11.33 -8.61
N PRO A 276 44.03 -11.19 -7.99
CA PRO A 276 45.09 -10.40 -8.60
C PRO A 276 45.48 -11.07 -9.93
N PRO A 277 45.85 -10.29 -10.97
CA PRO A 277 46.34 -10.89 -12.21
C PRO A 277 47.59 -11.73 -11.90
N PRO A 278 47.75 -12.92 -12.52
CA PRO A 278 48.98 -13.68 -12.36
C PRO A 278 50.14 -12.82 -12.87
N GLY A 279 51.11 -12.61 -11.98
CA GLY A 279 52.29 -11.79 -12.26
C GLY A 279 52.99 -12.22 -13.55
N ARG A 280 53.41 -11.23 -14.32
CA ARG A 280 54.43 -11.37 -15.36
C ARG A 280 55.63 -10.53 -14.95
#